data_AF-A0A7J8VS38-F1
#
_entry.id   AF-A0A7J8VS38-F1
#
_cell.length_a   1.000
_cell.length_b   1.000
_cell.length_c   1.000
_cell.angle_alpha   90.00
_cell.angle_beta   90.00
_cell.angle_gamma   90.00
#
_symmetry.space_group_name_H-M   'P 1'
#
loop_
_entity.id
_entity.type
_entity.pdbx_description
1 polymer ?
#
loop_
_entity_poly.entity_id
_entity_poly.type
_entity_poly.pdbx_seq_one_letter_code
_entity_poly.pdbx_strand_id
1 'polypeptide(L)'
;AWRQTPWHHSHASRGPPRPLRRFLQGLDPRSTANLFTNSVCVGEKTIDDEDCFVLKLEAEPSALRARSSTNVEIIRHTVWGCFSQRTGLLIQLEDSHLLRIKSPGNDGVFWETTMESSIQDYRTVDGINIAHAGHTRVSLFRFGENSESHSRTRMEEVWTIEEVDFNIKGLSTDCFLPPGDLKKEEEGFGIVPSDVRLPFKLRNDRSSRVHGSKIVAIDVDECHDISSSDDDDDDELF
;
A
#
# COMPACT_ATOMS: atom_id res chain seq x y z
N ALA A 1 13.95 2.67 9.26
CA ALA A 1 13.53 1.33 8.79
C ALA A 1 14.44 0.90 7.65
N TRP A 2 14.91 -0.34 7.62
CA TRP A 2 15.64 -0.91 6.48
C TRP A 2 14.68 -1.65 5.55
N ARG A 3 15.03 -1.74 4.26
CA ARG A 3 14.27 -2.50 3.26
C ARG A 3 15.12 -3.61 2.72
N GLN A 4 14.55 -4.81 2.70
CA GLN A 4 15.11 -5.98 2.04
C GLN A 4 14.02 -6.47 1.07
N THR A 5 14.30 -6.40 -0.22
CA THR A 5 13.43 -6.98 -1.25
C THR A 5 14.25 -7.95 -2.09
N PRO A 6 13.67 -9.03 -2.64
CA PRO A 6 14.42 -10.00 -3.44
C PRO A 6 15.12 -9.39 -4.67
N TRP A 7 14.68 -8.20 -5.08
CA TRP A 7 15.05 -7.55 -6.33
C TRP A 7 16.04 -6.41 -6.16
N HIS A 8 16.36 -5.99 -4.92
CA HIS A 8 17.25 -4.87 -4.61
C HIS A 8 18.15 -5.18 -3.41
N HIS A 9 19.35 -4.58 -3.39
CA HIS A 9 20.24 -4.66 -2.23
C HIS A 9 19.62 -3.99 -1.00
N SER A 10 19.91 -4.54 0.18
CA SER A 10 19.49 -4.02 1.48
C SER A 10 19.91 -2.55 1.62
N HIS A 11 18.95 -1.65 1.83
CA HIS A 11 19.22 -0.22 2.02
C HIS A 11 18.40 0.36 3.18
N ALA A 12 18.95 1.38 3.82
CA ALA A 12 18.23 2.15 4.82
C ALA A 12 17.19 3.05 4.12
N SER A 13 15.93 3.03 4.59
CA SER A 13 14.94 3.98 4.11
C SER A 13 15.33 5.38 4.58
N ARG A 14 15.44 6.33 3.64
CA ARG A 14 15.58 7.75 3.94
C ARG A 14 14.23 8.33 4.41
N GLY A 15 14.27 9.28 5.33
CA GLY A 15 13.11 10.00 5.83
C GLY A 15 12.64 9.58 7.24
N PRO A 16 11.59 10.25 7.76
CA PRO A 16 11.09 9.99 9.11
C PRO A 16 10.58 8.53 9.25
N PRO A 17 10.64 7.95 10.46
CA PRO A 17 10.13 6.60 10.73
C PRO A 17 8.68 6.47 10.26
N ARG A 18 8.38 5.42 9.50
CA ARG A 18 7.02 5.08 9.12
C ARG A 18 6.52 3.94 10.01
N PRO A 19 5.32 4.04 10.60
CA PRO A 19 4.77 2.94 11.37
C PRO A 19 4.66 1.70 10.48
N LEU A 20 4.84 0.53 11.10
CA LEU A 20 4.63 -0.73 10.39
C LEU A 20 3.17 -0.79 9.96
N ARG A 21 2.92 -1.16 8.70
CA ARG A 21 1.56 -1.27 8.15
C ARG A 21 0.65 -2.09 9.07
N ARG A 22 1.16 -3.19 9.62
CA ARG A 22 0.42 -4.08 10.53
C ARG A 22 -0.10 -3.38 11.78
N PHE A 23 0.59 -2.36 12.31
CA PHE A 23 0.10 -1.62 13.49
C PHE A 23 -1.25 -0.96 13.23
N LEU A 24 -1.49 -0.49 12.00
CA LEU A 24 -2.74 0.12 11.59
C LEU A 24 -3.81 -0.90 11.16
N GLN A 25 -3.43 -2.18 11.00
CA GLN A 25 -4.33 -3.27 10.58
C GLN A 25 -4.80 -4.10 11.80
N GLY A 26 -5.06 -3.45 12.93
CA GLY A 26 -5.59 -4.10 14.13
C GLY A 26 -4.55 -4.71 15.08
N LEU A 27 -3.24 -4.54 14.81
CA LEU A 27 -2.17 -5.00 15.72
C LEU A 27 -1.84 -4.00 16.83
N ASP A 28 -2.09 -2.70 16.61
CA ASP A 28 -1.99 -1.66 17.63
C ASP A 28 -3.25 -0.79 17.63
N PRO A 29 -4.24 -1.12 18.47
CA PRO A 29 -5.48 -0.36 18.56
C PRO A 29 -5.26 1.10 18.95
N ARG A 30 -4.22 1.42 19.73
CA ARG A 30 -3.91 2.80 20.13
C ARG A 30 -3.39 3.60 18.95
N SER A 31 -2.44 3.06 18.20
CA SER A 31 -1.96 3.73 16.98
C SER A 31 -3.07 3.93 15.97
N THR A 32 -3.95 2.93 15.82
CA THR A 32 -5.13 3.01 14.95
C THR A 32 -6.08 4.13 15.40
N ALA A 33 -6.45 4.18 16.69
CA ALA A 33 -7.32 5.24 17.21
C ALA A 33 -6.69 6.64 17.08
N ASN A 34 -5.38 6.76 17.33
CA ASN A 34 -4.64 8.00 17.18
C ASN A 34 -4.64 8.51 15.72
N LEU A 35 -4.52 7.59 14.75
CA LEU A 35 -4.58 7.94 13.33
C LEU A 35 -5.92 8.61 12.98
N PHE A 36 -7.03 8.09 13.51
CA PHE A 36 -8.38 8.56 13.21
C PHE A 36 -8.91 9.65 14.16
N THR A 37 -8.08 10.17 15.09
CA THR A 37 -8.52 11.15 16.08
C THR A 37 -9.10 12.43 15.45
N ASN A 38 -8.52 12.89 14.33
CA ASN A 38 -8.98 14.08 13.58
C ASN A 38 -9.68 13.70 12.27
N SER A 39 -10.23 12.49 12.19
CA SER A 39 -10.97 12.04 11.02
C SER A 39 -12.39 12.62 10.99
N VAL A 40 -13.00 12.60 9.81
CA VAL A 40 -14.40 12.99 9.61
C VAL A 40 -15.22 11.73 9.41
N CYS A 41 -16.33 11.60 10.14
CA CYS A 41 -17.32 10.56 9.84
C CYS A 41 -18.06 10.92 8.56
N VAL A 42 -17.94 10.07 7.54
CA VAL A 42 -18.50 10.30 6.19
C VAL A 42 -19.75 9.47 5.91
N GLY A 43 -20.13 8.58 6.83
CA GLY A 43 -21.35 7.79 6.73
C GLY A 43 -21.27 6.49 7.51
N GLU A 44 -22.25 5.62 7.23
CA GLU A 44 -22.38 4.29 7.79
C GLU A 44 -22.52 3.27 6.65
N LYS A 45 -21.99 2.07 6.85
CA LYS A 45 -22.16 0.95 5.91
C LYS A 45 -22.15 -0.38 6.64
N THR A 46 -22.88 -1.36 6.13
CA THR A 46 -22.85 -2.74 6.63
C THR A 46 -21.79 -3.53 5.86
N ILE A 47 -20.89 -4.21 6.57
CA ILE A 47 -19.84 -5.07 6.01
C ILE A 47 -19.97 -6.43 6.68
N ASP A 48 -20.16 -7.50 5.92
CA ASP A 48 -20.25 -8.86 6.45
C ASP A 48 -21.23 -9.00 7.64
N ASP A 49 -22.42 -8.40 7.52
CA ASP A 49 -23.47 -8.35 8.55
C ASP A 49 -23.12 -7.52 9.81
N GLU A 50 -22.06 -6.71 9.75
CA GLU A 50 -21.66 -5.79 10.81
C GLU A 50 -21.88 -4.33 10.38
N ASP A 51 -22.72 -3.61 11.12
CA ASP A 51 -22.91 -2.17 10.92
C ASP A 51 -21.66 -1.41 11.35
N CYS A 52 -21.16 -0.54 10.47
CA CYS A 52 -19.90 0.19 10.66
C CYS A 52 -20.07 1.70 10.47
N PHE A 53 -19.34 2.49 11.26
CA PHE A 53 -19.04 3.89 10.94
C PHE A 53 -17.88 3.97 9.94
N VAL A 54 -17.99 4.86 8.96
CA VAL A 54 -16.93 5.12 7.98
C VAL A 54 -16.25 6.44 8.33
N LEU A 55 -14.99 6.35 8.74
CA LEU A 55 -14.16 7.50 9.04
C LEU A 55 -13.19 7.76 7.90
N LYS A 56 -13.03 9.02 7.51
CA LYS A 56 -12.11 9.47 6.45
C LYS A 56 -11.09 10.44 7.01
N LEU A 57 -9.82 10.23 6.65
CA LEU A 57 -8.71 11.11 6.97
C LEU A 57 -8.02 11.52 5.66
N GLU A 58 -7.81 12.82 5.46
CA GLU A 58 -6.99 13.34 4.38
C GLU A 58 -5.72 13.95 4.95
N ALA A 59 -4.58 13.65 4.32
CA ALA A 59 -3.32 14.22 4.74
C ALA A 59 -3.26 15.72 4.40
N GLU A 60 -2.81 16.51 5.37
CA GLU A 60 -2.66 17.96 5.22
C GLU A 60 -1.76 18.34 4.02
N PRO A 61 -2.11 19.36 3.23
CA PRO A 61 -1.30 19.81 2.09
C PRO A 61 0.15 20.18 2.47
N SER A 62 0.37 20.66 3.69
CA SER A 62 1.70 20.94 4.22
C SER A 62 2.53 19.65 4.40
N ALA A 63 1.92 18.59 4.93
CA ALA A 63 2.55 17.28 5.11
C ALA A 63 2.84 16.60 3.76
N LEU A 64 1.94 16.75 2.79
CA LEU A 64 2.14 16.25 1.42
C LEU A 64 3.31 16.94 0.72
N ARG A 65 3.39 18.28 0.80
CA ARG A 65 4.51 19.07 0.25
C ARG A 65 5.84 18.73 0.92
N ALA A 66 5.85 18.59 2.25
CA ALA A 66 7.06 18.22 3.00
C ALA A 66 7.63 16.84 2.61
N ARG A 67 6.78 15.95 2.09
CA ARG A 67 7.16 14.62 1.61
C ARG A 67 7.39 14.55 0.09
N SER A 68 7.10 15.63 -0.63
CA SER A 68 7.34 15.73 -2.07
C SER A 68 8.81 16.08 -2.34
N SER A 69 9.27 15.83 -3.56
CA SER A 69 10.60 16.18 -4.04
C SER A 69 10.51 16.85 -5.41
N THR A 70 11.64 17.31 -5.96
CA THR A 70 11.68 18.03 -7.25
C THR A 70 10.98 17.27 -8.37
N ASN A 71 11.13 15.94 -8.41
CA ASN A 71 10.63 15.10 -9.51
C ASN A 71 9.38 14.28 -9.11
N VAL A 72 8.95 14.32 -7.85
CA VAL A 72 7.81 13.53 -7.35
C VAL A 72 6.93 14.40 -6.45
N GLU A 73 5.70 14.64 -6.88
CA GLU A 73 4.67 15.36 -6.14
C GLU A 73 3.67 14.39 -5.52
N ILE A 74 3.42 14.51 -4.22
CA ILE A 74 2.33 13.79 -3.56
C ILE A 74 1.08 14.67 -3.63
N ILE A 75 0.13 14.28 -4.48
CA ILE A 75 -1.08 15.06 -4.74
C ILE A 75 -2.13 14.80 -3.65
N ARG A 76 -2.36 13.54 -3.32
CA ARG A 76 -3.38 13.13 -2.36
C ARG A 76 -2.93 11.91 -1.59
N HIS A 77 -3.25 11.90 -0.31
CA HIS A 77 -3.17 10.72 0.54
C HIS A 77 -4.43 10.71 1.40
N THR A 78 -5.24 9.68 1.25
CA THR A 78 -6.52 9.55 1.93
C THR A 78 -6.62 8.16 2.52
N VAL A 79 -7.02 8.10 3.79
CA VAL A 79 -7.22 6.85 4.53
C VAL A 79 -8.68 6.79 4.96
N TRP A 80 -9.31 5.63 4.78
CA TRP A 80 -10.62 5.32 5.32
C TRP A 80 -10.54 4.16 6.30
N GLY A 81 -11.27 4.26 7.40
CA GLY A 81 -11.40 3.20 8.38
C GLY A 81 -12.88 2.91 8.60
N CYS A 82 -13.25 1.65 8.51
CA CYS A 82 -14.60 1.19 8.82
C CYS A 82 -14.57 0.50 10.18
N PHE A 83 -15.29 1.07 11.14
CA PHE A 83 -15.27 0.63 12.53
C PHE A 83 -16.63 0.07 12.90
N SER A 84 -16.65 -1.16 13.44
CA SER A 84 -17.87 -1.79 13.96
C SER A 84 -18.56 -0.87 14.95
N GLN A 85 -19.84 -0.58 14.75
CA GLN A 85 -20.64 0.24 15.67
C GLN A 85 -20.81 -0.47 17.02
N ARG A 86 -20.84 -1.81 17.00
CA ARG A 86 -21.02 -2.65 18.19
C ARG A 86 -19.77 -2.75 19.06
N THR A 87 -18.59 -2.87 18.45
CA THR A 87 -17.33 -3.17 19.17
C THR A 87 -16.31 -2.04 19.14
N GLY A 88 -16.47 -1.08 18.24
CA GLY A 88 -15.47 -0.04 17.97
C GLY A 88 -14.20 -0.54 17.28
N LEU A 89 -14.14 -1.82 16.90
CA LEU A 89 -12.96 -2.42 16.24
C LEU A 89 -12.95 -2.10 14.75
N LEU A 90 -11.75 -1.93 14.21
CA LEU A 90 -11.53 -1.71 12.78
C LEU A 90 -11.82 -3.00 12.00
N ILE A 91 -12.77 -2.95 11.07
CA ILE A 91 -13.16 -4.07 10.19
C ILE A 91 -12.47 -3.97 8.83
N GLN A 92 -12.35 -2.75 8.30
CA GLN A 92 -11.73 -2.50 7.01
C GLN A 92 -10.88 -1.22 7.05
N LEU A 93 -9.70 -1.27 6.42
CA LEU A 93 -8.82 -0.12 6.23
C LEU A 93 -8.51 0.06 4.74
N GLU A 94 -8.78 1.25 4.22
CA GLU A 94 -8.40 1.65 2.88
C GLU A 94 -7.40 2.80 2.93
N ASP A 95 -6.35 2.74 2.11
CA ASP A 95 -5.33 3.77 1.99
C ASP A 95 -5.07 4.03 0.49
N SER A 96 -5.30 5.26 0.04
CA SER A 96 -5.11 5.71 -1.34
C SER A 96 -4.03 6.81 -1.39
N HIS A 97 -3.04 6.60 -2.24
CA HIS A 97 -1.90 7.47 -2.47
C HIS A 97 -1.79 7.84 -3.95
N LEU A 98 -2.05 9.11 -4.27
CA LEU A 98 -1.88 9.65 -5.62
C LEU A 98 -0.60 10.49 -5.71
N LEU A 99 0.27 10.11 -6.65
CA LEU A 99 1.54 10.73 -6.93
C LEU A 99 1.60 11.19 -8.38
N ARG A 100 2.36 12.26 -8.65
CA ARG A 100 2.76 12.69 -10.00
C ARG A 100 4.27 12.73 -10.09
N ILE A 101 4.82 12.00 -11.06
CA ILE A 101 6.23 12.05 -11.42
C ILE A 101 6.39 13.08 -12.52
N LYS A 102 7.21 14.09 -12.26
CA LYS A 102 7.45 15.21 -13.17
C LYS A 102 8.60 14.86 -14.11
N SER A 103 8.37 15.05 -15.40
CA SER A 103 9.39 14.98 -16.44
C SER A 103 9.47 16.35 -17.13
N PRO A 104 10.66 16.88 -17.43
CA PRO A 104 10.79 18.14 -18.14
C PRO A 104 10.04 18.11 -19.48
N GLY A 105 9.14 19.07 -19.72
CA GLY A 105 8.42 19.20 -20.99
C GLY A 105 7.21 18.28 -21.19
N ASN A 106 6.76 17.54 -20.17
CA ASN A 106 5.53 16.74 -20.22
C ASN A 106 4.62 17.04 -19.01
N ASP A 107 3.32 16.76 -19.14
CA ASP A 107 2.33 16.81 -18.06
C ASP A 107 2.58 15.77 -16.97
N GLY A 108 3.55 14.87 -17.15
CA GLY A 108 4.05 13.94 -16.14
C GLY A 108 3.18 12.69 -16.00
N VAL A 109 3.67 11.73 -15.22
CA VAL A 109 3.04 10.42 -15.07
C VAL A 109 2.41 10.31 -13.70
N PHE A 110 1.15 9.88 -13.64
CA PHE A 110 0.43 9.69 -12.39
C PHE A 110 0.52 8.23 -11.94
N TRP A 111 0.65 8.06 -10.63
CA TRP A 111 0.61 6.76 -9.97
C TRP A 111 -0.36 6.82 -8.81
N GLU A 112 -1.38 5.97 -8.84
CA GLU A 112 -2.28 5.73 -7.71
C GLU A 112 -1.96 4.37 -7.10
N THR A 113 -1.61 4.37 -5.82
CA THR A 113 -1.54 3.15 -5.01
C THR A 113 -2.78 3.10 -4.13
N THR A 114 -3.56 2.03 -4.24
CA THR A 114 -4.68 1.77 -3.32
C THR A 114 -4.40 0.48 -2.57
N MET A 115 -4.50 0.53 -1.25
CA MET A 115 -4.43 -0.63 -0.37
C MET A 115 -5.78 -0.79 0.33
N GLU A 116 -6.35 -1.97 0.28
CA GLU A 116 -7.61 -2.31 0.93
C GLU A 116 -7.35 -3.51 1.83
N SER A 117 -7.66 -3.40 3.11
CA SER A 117 -7.40 -4.44 4.10
C SER A 117 -8.68 -4.80 4.84
N SER A 118 -9.02 -6.08 4.90
CA SER A 118 -9.98 -6.61 5.88
C SER A 118 -9.22 -7.12 7.10
N ILE A 119 -9.76 -6.84 8.28
CA ILE A 119 -9.16 -7.18 9.56
C ILE A 119 -10.08 -8.19 10.27
N GLN A 120 -9.51 -9.33 10.67
CA GLN A 120 -10.26 -10.49 11.11
C GLN A 120 -9.62 -11.12 12.35
N ASP A 121 -10.34 -12.05 12.96
CA ASP A 121 -9.87 -12.86 14.10
C ASP A 121 -9.31 -12.00 15.25
N TYR A 122 -10.12 -11.05 15.71
CA TYR A 122 -9.78 -10.29 16.91
C TYR A 122 -9.82 -11.22 18.13
N ARG A 123 -8.69 -11.30 18.83
CA ARG A 123 -8.56 -12.03 20.09
C ARG A 123 -8.10 -11.08 21.18
N THR A 124 -8.58 -11.30 22.40
CA THR A 124 -8.16 -10.50 23.56
C THR A 124 -6.85 -11.06 24.11
N VAL A 125 -5.80 -10.26 24.08
CA VAL A 125 -4.47 -10.55 24.64
C VAL A 125 -4.17 -9.47 25.68
N ASP A 126 -3.96 -9.86 26.95
CA ASP A 126 -3.78 -8.94 28.09
C ASP A 126 -4.83 -7.82 28.18
N GLY A 127 -6.08 -8.14 27.83
CA GLY A 127 -7.20 -7.19 27.84
C GLY A 127 -7.28 -6.26 26.63
N ILE A 128 -6.42 -6.44 25.62
CA ILE A 128 -6.39 -5.67 24.38
C ILE A 128 -6.89 -6.57 23.24
N ASN A 129 -7.84 -6.08 22.44
CA ASN A 129 -8.30 -6.80 21.26
C ASN A 129 -7.32 -6.60 20.10
N ILE A 130 -6.70 -7.69 19.67
CA ILE A 130 -5.66 -7.72 18.63
C ILE A 130 -6.11 -8.62 17.48
N ALA A 131 -6.01 -8.12 16.25
CA ALA A 131 -6.31 -8.90 15.07
C ALA A 131 -5.23 -9.95 14.80
N HIS A 132 -5.65 -11.20 14.63
CA HIS A 132 -4.77 -12.33 14.33
C HIS A 132 -4.87 -12.78 12.88
N ALA A 133 -5.75 -12.20 12.08
CA ALA A 133 -5.82 -12.50 10.65
C ALA A 133 -6.26 -11.29 9.84
N GLY A 134 -5.98 -11.34 8.54
CA GLY A 134 -6.56 -10.40 7.60
C GLY A 134 -6.15 -10.69 6.17
N HIS A 135 -6.78 -9.94 5.28
CA HIS A 135 -6.50 -9.97 3.86
C HIS A 135 -6.23 -8.56 3.39
N THR A 136 -5.23 -8.36 2.53
CA THR A 136 -4.88 -7.06 1.97
C THR A 136 -4.71 -7.17 0.47
N ARG A 137 -5.44 -6.33 -0.26
CA ARG A 137 -5.31 -6.14 -1.70
C ARG A 137 -4.63 -4.80 -1.97
N VAL A 138 -3.60 -4.83 -2.80
CA VAL A 138 -2.87 -3.65 -3.25
C VAL A 138 -3.03 -3.53 -4.76
N SER A 139 -3.46 -2.36 -5.22
CA SER A 139 -3.51 -2.01 -6.63
C SER A 139 -2.60 -0.82 -6.90
N LEU A 140 -1.76 -0.93 -7.92
CA LEU A 140 -0.92 0.15 -8.42
C LEU A 140 -1.38 0.49 -9.83
N PHE A 141 -1.81 1.72 -10.05
CA PHE A 141 -2.34 2.19 -11.31
C PHE A 141 -1.52 3.37 -11.84
N ARG A 142 -1.01 3.25 -13.07
CA ARG A 142 -0.22 4.27 -13.76
C ARG A 142 -1.03 4.86 -14.90
N PHE A 143 -1.06 6.19 -15.04
CA PHE A 143 -1.78 6.88 -16.12
C PHE A 143 -1.19 8.25 -16.49
N GLY A 144 -1.63 8.83 -17.61
CA GLY A 144 -1.38 10.24 -17.98
C GLY A 144 -0.22 10.54 -18.95
N GLU A 145 0.57 9.55 -19.37
CA GLU A 145 1.65 9.78 -20.35
C GLU A 145 1.16 9.77 -21.80
N ASN A 146 0.16 8.92 -22.11
CA ASN A 146 -0.68 8.83 -23.32
C ASN A 146 -1.86 7.88 -23.00
N SER A 147 -3.02 7.98 -23.67
CA SER A 147 -4.22 7.15 -23.38
C SER A 147 -4.00 5.63 -23.52
N GLU A 148 -2.95 5.22 -24.24
CA GLU A 148 -2.57 3.81 -24.46
C GLU A 148 -1.58 3.27 -23.41
N SER A 149 -1.04 4.10 -22.50
CA SER A 149 0.04 3.72 -21.57
C SER A 149 -0.44 3.47 -20.13
N HIS A 150 -1.71 3.08 -19.96
CA HIS A 150 -2.26 2.77 -18.64
C HIS A 150 -1.84 1.36 -18.23
N SER A 151 -1.26 1.22 -17.05
CA SER A 151 -0.90 -0.09 -16.50
C SER A 151 -1.47 -0.25 -15.10
N ARG A 152 -2.06 -1.41 -14.82
CA ARG A 152 -2.55 -1.76 -13.48
C ARG A 152 -1.89 -3.05 -13.02
N THR A 153 -1.25 -3.00 -11.86
CA THR A 153 -0.69 -4.18 -11.20
C THR A 153 -1.44 -4.41 -9.90
N ARG A 154 -1.76 -5.67 -9.59
CA ARG A 154 -2.44 -6.06 -8.35
C ARG A 154 -1.59 -7.06 -7.58
N MET A 155 -1.64 -6.96 -6.26
CA MET A 155 -1.02 -7.89 -5.32
C MET A 155 -2.01 -8.17 -4.19
N GLU A 156 -2.06 -9.42 -3.75
CA GLU A 156 -2.91 -9.85 -2.64
C GLU A 156 -2.05 -10.52 -1.57
N GLU A 157 -2.41 -10.32 -0.31
CA GLU A 157 -1.74 -10.84 0.86
C GLU A 157 -2.79 -11.34 1.85
N VAL A 158 -2.76 -12.62 2.18
CA VAL A 158 -3.44 -13.17 3.35
C VAL A 158 -2.41 -13.34 4.45
N TRP A 159 -2.75 -12.92 5.67
CA TRP A 159 -1.86 -13.03 6.82
C TRP A 159 -2.57 -13.59 8.03
N THR A 160 -1.81 -14.32 8.83
CA THR A 160 -2.22 -14.86 10.12
C THR A 160 -1.11 -14.63 11.14
N ILE A 161 -1.49 -14.45 12.39
CA ILE A 161 -0.59 -14.32 13.54
C ILE A 161 -0.95 -15.45 14.50
N GLU A 162 0.03 -16.26 14.86
CA GLU A 162 -0.17 -17.39 15.76
C GLU A 162 -0.15 -16.93 17.21
N GLU A 163 0.85 -16.12 17.58
CA GLU A 163 1.11 -15.68 18.94
C GLU A 163 1.39 -14.18 18.99
N VAL A 164 0.84 -13.52 19.99
CA VAL A 164 1.10 -12.11 20.34
C VAL A 164 1.36 -12.06 21.83
N ASP A 165 2.46 -11.42 22.20
CA ASP A 165 2.82 -11.19 23.60
C ASP A 165 3.32 -9.76 23.77
N PHE A 166 3.04 -9.19 24.94
CA PHE A 166 3.50 -7.85 25.31
C PHE A 166 4.65 -7.92 26.30
N ASN A 167 5.50 -6.89 26.28
CA ASN A 167 6.58 -6.71 27.27
C ASN A 167 7.51 -7.93 27.40
N ILE A 168 7.88 -8.53 26.27
CA ILE A 168 8.75 -9.71 26.22
C ILE A 168 10.04 -9.45 26.99
N LYS A 169 10.28 -10.26 28.03
CA LYS A 169 11.51 -10.18 28.82
C LYS A 169 12.70 -10.63 27.96
N GLY A 170 13.79 -9.89 28.04
CA GLY A 170 15.03 -10.22 27.30
C GLY A 170 15.13 -9.60 25.91
N LEU A 171 14.13 -8.87 25.43
CA LEU A 171 14.30 -7.98 24.28
C LEU A 171 15.17 -6.78 24.68
N SER A 172 16.31 -6.60 24.02
CA SER A 172 17.16 -5.41 24.13
C SER A 172 17.14 -4.60 22.83
N THR A 173 17.75 -3.42 22.85
CA THR A 173 17.96 -2.61 21.64
C THR A 173 18.76 -3.35 20.56
N ASP A 174 19.55 -4.36 20.95
CA ASP A 174 20.39 -5.13 20.03
C ASP A 174 19.55 -6.02 19.11
N CYS A 175 18.34 -6.40 19.52
CA CYS A 175 17.38 -7.14 18.69
C CYS A 175 16.86 -6.33 17.50
N PHE A 176 17.07 -5.01 17.50
CA PHE A 176 16.59 -4.07 16.48
C PHE A 176 17.75 -3.43 15.70
N LEU A 177 18.93 -4.06 15.72
CA LEU A 177 20.05 -3.62 14.91
C LEU A 177 19.77 -3.89 13.41
N PRO A 178 20.27 -3.02 12.53
CA PRO A 178 20.18 -3.25 11.09
C PRO A 178 20.89 -4.56 10.67
N PRO A 179 20.40 -5.24 9.61
CA PRO A 179 21.15 -6.30 8.94
C PRO A 179 22.63 -5.94 8.73
N GLY A 180 23.54 -6.87 9.06
CA GLY A 180 24.99 -6.61 9.03
C GLY A 180 25.57 -6.34 7.63
N ASP A 181 24.81 -6.68 6.58
CA ASP A 181 25.15 -6.44 5.16
C ASP A 181 24.71 -5.05 4.66
N LEU A 182 24.07 -4.22 5.49
CA LEU A 182 23.70 -2.86 5.13
C LEU A 182 24.94 -2.00 4.85
N LYS A 183 25.19 -1.77 3.57
CA LYS A 183 26.17 -0.76 3.14
C LYS A 183 25.63 0.61 3.50
N LYS A 184 26.39 1.39 4.29
CA LYS A 184 26.16 2.83 4.39
C LYS A 184 26.40 3.40 3.00
N GLU A 185 25.37 3.97 2.37
CA GLU A 185 25.60 4.83 1.21
C GLU A 185 26.43 6.02 1.69
N GLU A 186 27.68 6.12 1.24
CA GLU A 186 28.46 7.36 1.35
C GLU A 186 27.67 8.49 0.70
N GLU A 187 27.70 9.67 1.33
CA GLU A 187 27.07 10.90 0.87
C GLU A 187 27.69 11.35 -0.46
N GLY A 188 27.26 10.76 -1.56
CA GLY A 188 27.62 11.13 -2.92
C GLY A 188 26.37 11.41 -3.73
N PHE A 189 26.22 12.65 -4.20
CA PHE A 189 25.27 13.04 -5.24
C PHE A 189 25.57 12.24 -6.53
N GLY A 190 25.00 11.04 -6.63
CA GLY A 190 25.08 10.19 -7.81
C GLY A 190 23.80 10.31 -8.63
N ILE A 191 23.89 11.02 -9.76
CA ILE A 191 22.85 11.08 -10.79
C ILE A 191 22.53 9.64 -11.22
N VAL A 192 21.29 9.18 -11.03
CA VAL A 192 20.82 7.92 -11.63
C VAL A 192 20.46 8.23 -13.09
N PRO A 193 21.04 7.54 -14.09
CA PRO A 193 20.63 7.72 -15.47
C PRO A 193 19.17 7.30 -15.64
N SER A 194 18.41 8.12 -16.35
CA SER A 194 17.05 7.86 -16.80
C SER A 194 17.03 6.76 -17.86
N ASP A 195 17.24 5.52 -17.45
CA ASP A 195 16.85 4.33 -18.23
C ASP A 195 17.01 3.08 -17.35
N VAL A 196 16.00 2.81 -16.52
CA VAL A 196 15.86 1.50 -15.89
C VAL A 196 14.75 0.76 -16.59
N ARG A 197 15.08 0.16 -17.74
CA ARG A 197 14.35 -1.02 -18.22
C ARG A 197 14.43 -2.07 -17.11
N LEU A 198 13.30 -2.42 -16.50
CA LEU A 198 13.20 -3.51 -15.52
C LEU A 198 13.76 -4.78 -16.17
N PRO A 199 14.89 -5.33 -15.70
CA PRO A 199 15.41 -6.56 -16.27
C PRO A 199 14.66 -7.71 -15.61
N PHE A 200 13.59 -8.17 -16.25
CA PHE A 200 13.04 -9.51 -15.99
C PHE A 200 14.04 -10.55 -16.53
N LYS A 201 15.15 -10.74 -15.83
CA LYS A 201 16.00 -11.93 -15.97
C LYS A 201 16.33 -12.45 -14.57
N LEU A 202 15.62 -13.50 -14.18
CA LEU A 202 15.96 -14.31 -13.01
C LEU A 202 17.38 -14.85 -13.18
N ARG A 203 18.31 -14.30 -12.41
CA ARG A 203 19.66 -14.85 -12.28
C ARG A 203 19.56 -16.02 -11.31
N ASN A 204 19.71 -17.22 -11.84
CA ASN A 204 19.68 -18.46 -11.07
C ASN A 204 21.02 -18.63 -10.34
N ASP A 205 21.20 -17.94 -9.21
CA ASP A 205 22.31 -18.20 -8.29
C ASP A 205 21.83 -19.00 -7.08
N ARG A 206 22.43 -20.19 -6.92
CA ARG A 206 22.18 -21.09 -5.80
C ARG A 206 22.86 -20.54 -4.55
N SER A 207 22.12 -20.15 -3.50
CA SER A 207 22.41 -20.53 -2.10
C SER A 207 21.45 -19.91 -1.07
N SER A 208 21.27 -20.65 0.02
CA SER A 208 20.46 -20.47 1.23
C SER A 208 18.93 -20.57 1.05
N ARG A 209 18.40 -21.69 1.53
CA ARG A 209 16.96 -21.94 1.67
C ARG A 209 16.37 -20.95 2.68
N VAL A 210 15.70 -19.93 2.18
CA VAL A 210 14.69 -19.19 2.93
C VAL A 210 13.34 -19.69 2.42
N HIS A 211 12.52 -20.27 3.30
CA HIS A 211 11.13 -20.57 2.99
C HIS A 211 10.39 -19.25 2.84
N GLY A 212 10.34 -18.73 1.60
CA GLY A 212 9.54 -17.57 1.24
C GLY A 212 8.19 -18.00 0.68
N SER A 213 7.13 -17.31 1.07
CA SER A 213 5.81 -17.42 0.46
C SER A 213 5.90 -17.21 -1.05
N LYS A 214 5.23 -18.08 -1.81
CA LYS A 214 5.25 -18.10 -3.27
C LYS A 214 4.40 -16.95 -3.80
N ILE A 215 5.03 -15.94 -4.39
CA ILE A 215 4.34 -14.89 -5.16
C ILE A 215 4.06 -15.45 -6.55
N VAL A 216 2.79 -15.50 -6.94
CA VAL A 216 2.36 -15.90 -8.29
C VAL A 216 1.86 -14.65 -8.99
N ALA A 217 2.46 -14.32 -10.13
CA ALA A 217 1.90 -13.32 -11.05
C ALA A 217 0.77 -13.99 -11.85
N ILE A 218 -0.41 -13.37 -11.86
CA ILE A 218 -1.51 -13.74 -12.75
C ILE A 218 -1.69 -12.53 -13.66
N ASP A 219 -1.23 -12.65 -14.90
CA ASP A 219 -1.57 -11.70 -15.96
C ASP A 219 -3.00 -12.02 -16.40
N VAL A 220 -3.92 -11.09 -16.14
CA VAL A 220 -5.29 -11.15 -16.66
C VAL A 220 -5.36 -10.18 -17.82
N ASP A 221 -5.08 -10.69 -19.03
CA ASP A 221 -5.42 -10.01 -20.27
C ASP A 221 -6.90 -10.25 -20.56
N GLU A 222 -7.76 -9.29 -20.18
CA GLU A 222 -9.12 -9.21 -20.70
C GLU A 222 -9.20 -7.98 -21.62
N CYS A 223 -8.94 -8.20 -22.91
CA CYS A 223 -9.38 -7.32 -23.99
C CYS A 223 -10.64 -7.93 -24.63
N HIS A 224 -11.81 -7.37 -24.32
CA HIS A 224 -12.99 -7.57 -25.14
C HIS A 224 -13.17 -6.34 -26.04
N ASP A 225 -12.71 -6.48 -27.28
CA ASP A 225 -13.07 -5.58 -28.37
C ASP A 225 -14.56 -5.75 -28.67
N ILE A 226 -15.38 -4.76 -28.33
CA ILE A 226 -16.69 -4.59 -28.94
C ILE A 226 -16.48 -3.62 -30.10
N SER A 227 -16.21 -4.18 -31.29
CA SER A 227 -16.30 -3.44 -32.54
C SER A 227 -17.76 -3.04 -32.77
N SER A 228 -18.02 -1.74 -32.77
CA SER A 228 -19.22 -1.15 -33.34
C SER A 228 -19.25 -1.44 -34.84
N SER A 229 -20.23 -2.22 -35.29
CA SER A 229 -20.62 -2.25 -36.70
C SER A 229 -21.69 -1.18 -36.90
N ASP A 230 -21.34 -0.18 -37.69
CA ASP A 230 -22.26 0.77 -38.29
C ASP A 230 -23.23 0.02 -39.21
N ASP A 231 -24.54 0.20 -38.99
CA ASP A 231 -25.55 0.01 -40.02
C ASP A 231 -26.27 1.36 -40.16
N ASP A 232 -25.93 2.06 -41.24
CA ASP A 232 -26.70 3.16 -41.81
C ASP A 232 -28.02 2.59 -42.34
N ASP A 233 -29.15 3.16 -41.91
CA ASP A 233 -30.37 3.22 -42.70
C ASP A 233 -31.12 4.51 -42.33
N ASP A 234 -30.93 5.52 -43.17
CA ASP A 234 -31.88 6.62 -43.36
C ASP A 234 -33.21 6.03 -43.89
N ASP A 235 -34.35 6.42 -43.30
CA ASP A 235 -35.49 6.94 -44.07
C ASP A 235 -36.70 7.36 -43.18
N GLU A 236 -37.02 8.65 -43.33
CA GLU A 236 -38.33 9.32 -43.38
C GLU A 236 -39.49 9.08 -42.39
N LEU A 237 -39.90 10.22 -41.80
CA LEU A 237 -41.27 10.78 -41.71
C LEU A 237 -42.40 9.95 -41.04
N PHE A 238 -42.75 10.32 -39.80
CA PHE A 238 -43.87 11.21 -39.42
C PHE A 238 -44.06 11.22 -37.90
#